data_AF-A0A959Z106-F1
#
_entry.id   AF-A0A959Z106-F1
#
_cell.length_a   1.000
_cell.length_b   1.000
_cell.length_c   1.000
_cell.angle_alpha   90.00
_cell.angle_beta   90.00
_cell.angle_gamma   90.00
#
_symmetry.space_group_name_H-M   'P 1'
#
loop_
_entity.id
_entity.type
_entity.pdbx_description
1 polymer ?
#
loop_
_entity_poly.entity_id
_entity_poly.type
_entity_poly.pdbx_seq_one_letter_code
_entity_poly.pdbx_strand_id
1 'polypeptide(L)'
;CDTPCDEVGLFRNAMNGGEDDIDWRVDTAGTQTADTGPALDHTMGDEYGRYIYLEASGGCTQQEALLTGPCLQLPTSTPAQLTFWNHLHGSGMGELHVDLYANGDLVLDIMPPLIGDQGDAWQQAAVSLAPWAGQVVTIRFRGVTGPTHVSDMALD
;
A
#
# COMPACT_ATOMS: atom_id res chain seq x y z
N CYS A 1 0.70 18.56 -23.91
CA CYS A 1 -0.63 17.97 -23.69
C CYS A 1 -0.80 17.94 -22.18
N ASP A 2 -1.05 19.12 -21.60
CA ASP A 2 -1.10 19.29 -20.17
C ASP A 2 -2.51 18.92 -19.74
N THR A 3 -2.76 17.62 -19.61
CA THR A 3 -3.92 17.18 -18.83
C THR A 3 -3.60 17.57 -17.40
N PRO A 4 -4.28 18.56 -16.81
CA PRO A 4 -3.99 18.96 -15.45
C PRO A 4 -4.28 17.74 -14.54
N CYS A 5 -3.66 17.71 -13.37
CA CYS A 5 -3.93 16.71 -12.36
C CYS A 5 -5.34 16.92 -11.75
N ASP A 6 -6.36 16.74 -12.59
CA ASP A 6 -7.77 17.01 -12.31
C ASP A 6 -8.54 15.74 -11.94
N GLU A 7 -7.93 14.55 -12.12
CA GLU A 7 -8.47 13.30 -11.62
C GLU A 7 -8.24 13.24 -10.10
N VAL A 8 -9.11 13.93 -9.37
CA VAL A 8 -9.38 13.66 -7.95
C VAL A 8 -10.00 12.27 -7.88
N GLY A 9 -9.15 11.25 -7.95
CA GLY A 9 -9.51 9.83 -7.97
C GLY A 9 -9.27 9.17 -6.63
N LEU A 10 -10.03 8.10 -6.37
CA LEU A 10 -9.71 7.12 -5.34
C LEU A 10 -8.53 6.26 -5.80
N PHE A 11 -7.88 5.57 -4.86
CA PHE A 11 -6.93 4.51 -5.19
C PHE A 11 -7.57 3.47 -6.13
N ARG A 12 -6.78 2.92 -7.05
CA ARG A 12 -7.21 1.95 -8.06
C ARG A 12 -6.26 0.76 -8.07
N ASN A 13 -6.81 -0.45 -8.04
CA ASN A 13 -6.04 -1.66 -8.30
C ASN A 13 -5.64 -1.73 -9.78
N ALA A 14 -4.50 -2.36 -10.06
CA ALA A 14 -4.10 -2.71 -11.40
C ALA A 14 -4.89 -3.93 -11.92
N MET A 15 -4.68 -4.27 -13.20
CA MET A 15 -5.40 -5.37 -13.82
C MET A 15 -4.72 -6.72 -13.56
N ASN A 16 -5.39 -7.59 -12.80
CA ASN A 16 -4.95 -8.97 -12.59
C ASN A 16 -4.70 -9.73 -13.91
N GLY A 17 -3.58 -10.46 -13.98
CA GLY A 17 -3.14 -11.24 -15.15
C GLY A 17 -2.56 -10.40 -16.30
N GLY A 18 -2.43 -9.09 -16.10
CA GLY A 18 -1.80 -8.17 -17.05
C GLY A 18 -0.71 -7.31 -16.42
N GLU A 19 -1.03 -6.69 -15.28
CA GLU A 19 -0.13 -5.80 -14.54
C GLU A 19 0.31 -6.42 -13.21
N ASP A 20 -0.59 -7.10 -12.51
CA ASP A 20 -0.36 -7.79 -11.23
C ASP A 20 -1.16 -9.10 -11.15
N ASP A 21 -1.19 -9.74 -9.99
CA ASP A 21 -1.79 -11.06 -9.80
C ASP A 21 -3.10 -11.00 -8.99
N ILE A 22 -3.17 -10.12 -7.98
CA ILE A 22 -4.30 -9.99 -7.05
C ILE A 22 -4.59 -8.53 -6.67
N ASP A 23 -5.76 -8.31 -6.06
CA ASP A 23 -6.26 -6.97 -5.69
C ASP A 23 -6.22 -6.68 -4.19
N TRP A 24 -5.95 -5.42 -3.82
CA TRP A 24 -6.26 -4.88 -2.50
C TRP A 24 -7.77 -4.77 -2.28
N ARG A 25 -8.21 -5.05 -1.06
CA ARG A 25 -9.63 -5.10 -0.68
C ARG A 25 -9.89 -4.26 0.57
N VAL A 26 -11.11 -3.75 0.71
CA VAL A 26 -11.54 -3.05 1.93
C VAL A 26 -12.10 -4.07 2.91
N ASP A 27 -11.73 -3.93 4.18
CA ASP A 27 -12.26 -4.72 5.28
C ASP A 27 -12.53 -3.84 6.52
N THR A 28 -13.34 -4.35 7.43
CA THR A 28 -13.77 -3.71 8.68
C THR A 28 -13.67 -4.63 9.90
N ALA A 29 -13.56 -5.96 9.70
CA ALA A 29 -13.82 -6.95 10.74
C ALA A 29 -12.65 -7.90 11.04
N GLY A 30 -11.45 -7.54 10.60
CA GLY A 30 -10.25 -8.32 10.80
C GLY A 30 -10.02 -9.39 9.74
N THR A 31 -8.76 -9.70 9.45
CA THR A 31 -8.41 -10.79 8.54
C THR A 31 -8.82 -12.14 9.14
N GLN A 32 -9.28 -13.06 8.29
CA GLN A 32 -9.79 -14.36 8.76
C GLN A 32 -8.67 -15.37 9.05
N THR A 33 -7.46 -15.12 8.56
CA THR A 33 -6.31 -15.98 8.80
C THR A 33 -5.81 -15.84 10.24
N ALA A 34 -5.63 -16.97 10.92
CA ALA A 34 -5.04 -16.94 12.26
C ALA A 34 -3.57 -16.51 12.22
N ASP A 35 -3.13 -15.84 13.28
CA ASP A 35 -1.75 -15.30 13.41
C ASP A 35 -1.36 -14.31 12.30
N THR A 36 -2.37 -13.64 11.72
CA THR A 36 -2.20 -12.42 10.90
C THR A 36 -3.02 -11.29 11.53
N GLY A 37 -3.25 -10.22 10.78
CA GLY A 37 -4.10 -9.13 11.20
C GLY A 37 -4.27 -8.13 10.06
N PRO A 38 -4.81 -6.94 10.35
CA PRO A 38 -5.15 -6.42 11.68
C PRO A 38 -6.50 -6.98 12.19
N ALA A 39 -6.80 -6.81 13.49
CA ALA A 39 -8.13 -7.11 14.04
C ALA A 39 -9.14 -5.98 13.82
N LEU A 40 -8.66 -4.73 13.80
CA LEU A 40 -9.43 -3.49 13.67
C LEU A 40 -8.61 -2.47 12.88
N ASP A 41 -9.27 -1.48 12.27
CA ASP A 41 -8.58 -0.37 11.61
C ASP A 41 -7.72 0.44 12.60
N HIS A 42 -6.79 1.23 12.07
CA HIS A 42 -5.99 2.13 12.90
C HIS A 42 -6.78 3.39 13.26
N THR A 43 -7.57 3.93 12.32
CA THR A 43 -8.21 5.24 12.44
C THR A 43 -9.29 5.30 13.52
N MET A 44 -10.23 4.36 13.54
CA MET A 44 -11.30 4.31 14.56
C MET A 44 -10.94 3.37 15.72
N GLY A 45 -10.21 2.29 15.44
CA GLY A 45 -9.92 1.24 16.41
C GLY A 45 -11.16 0.49 16.86
N ASP A 46 -12.17 0.37 15.98
CA ASP A 46 -13.43 -0.34 16.22
C ASP A 46 -13.94 -1.05 14.94
N GLU A 47 -15.02 -1.83 15.08
CA GLU A 47 -15.58 -2.67 14.01
C GLU A 47 -16.23 -1.89 12.85
N TYR A 48 -16.35 -0.57 12.96
CA TYR A 48 -16.90 0.32 11.93
C TYR A 48 -15.80 1.00 11.11
N GLY A 49 -14.58 0.97 11.64
CA GLY A 49 -13.36 1.36 10.98
C GLY A 49 -13.10 0.61 9.69
N ARG A 50 -12.36 1.22 8.77
CA ARG A 50 -12.03 0.62 7.47
C ARG A 50 -10.55 0.73 7.20
N TYR A 51 -9.97 -0.36 6.75
CA TYR A 51 -8.61 -0.41 6.21
C TYR A 51 -8.65 -1.14 4.86
N ILE A 52 -7.56 -1.03 4.12
CA ILE A 52 -7.33 -1.86 2.93
C ILE A 52 -6.35 -2.98 3.27
N TYR A 53 -6.53 -4.15 2.67
CA TYR A 53 -5.68 -5.30 2.94
C TYR A 53 -5.49 -6.19 1.71
N LEU A 54 -4.44 -7.01 1.77
CA LEU A 54 -4.20 -8.13 0.89
C LEU A 54 -4.37 -9.44 1.64
N GLU A 55 -5.07 -10.37 1.01
CA GLU A 55 -5.36 -11.71 1.48
C GLU A 55 -4.35 -12.70 0.88
N ALA A 56 -3.65 -13.48 1.71
CA ALA A 56 -2.67 -14.45 1.26
C ALA A 56 -3.22 -15.90 1.20
N SER A 57 -4.43 -16.16 1.70
CA SER A 57 -5.03 -17.49 1.65
C SER A 57 -5.64 -17.84 0.27
N GLY A 58 -6.17 -19.07 0.14
CA GLY A 58 -6.93 -19.47 -1.05
C GLY A 58 -6.12 -19.59 -2.36
N GLY A 59 -4.79 -19.68 -2.27
CA GLY A 59 -3.90 -19.68 -3.44
C GLY A 59 -3.28 -18.32 -3.76
N CYS A 60 -3.51 -17.31 -2.91
CA CYS A 60 -2.96 -15.97 -3.05
C CYS A 60 -1.56 -15.82 -2.40
N THR A 61 -0.76 -16.90 -2.34
CA THR A 61 0.62 -16.84 -1.83
C THR A 61 1.60 -16.51 -2.96
N GLN A 62 2.65 -15.74 -2.67
CA GLN A 62 3.65 -15.30 -3.66
C GLN A 62 3.02 -14.56 -4.86
N GLN A 63 2.02 -13.72 -4.59
CA GLN A 63 1.31 -12.92 -5.59
C GLN A 63 1.63 -11.44 -5.40
N GLU A 64 1.73 -10.71 -6.51
CA GLU A 64 1.89 -9.25 -6.51
C GLU A 64 0.53 -8.54 -6.63
N ALA A 65 0.40 -7.40 -5.95
CA ALA A 65 -0.75 -6.51 -6.04
C ALA A 65 -0.30 -5.04 -6.12
N LEU A 66 -0.85 -4.28 -7.06
CA LEU A 66 -0.50 -2.89 -7.29
C LEU A 66 -1.69 -1.97 -7.03
N LEU A 67 -1.57 -1.10 -6.03
CA LEU A 67 -2.57 -0.09 -5.70
C LEU A 67 -2.03 1.31 -5.99
N THR A 68 -2.60 1.97 -6.99
CA THR A 68 -2.15 3.28 -7.46
C THR A 68 -3.09 4.37 -6.99
N GLY A 69 -2.55 5.41 -6.35
CA GLY A 69 -3.31 6.56 -5.89
C GLY A 69 -3.68 7.55 -7.00
N PRO A 70 -4.31 8.67 -6.66
CA PRO A 70 -4.47 9.79 -7.58
C PRO A 70 -3.12 10.45 -7.88
N CYS A 71 -3.08 11.23 -8.95
CA CYS A 71 -1.96 12.14 -9.17
C CYS A 71 -1.96 13.24 -8.08
N LEU A 72 -0.78 13.74 -7.76
CA LEU A 72 -0.53 14.77 -6.75
C LEU A 72 0.46 15.78 -7.33
N GLN A 73 0.05 17.05 -7.41
CA GLN A 73 0.98 18.13 -7.72
C GLN A 73 1.77 18.50 -6.46
N LEU A 74 3.06 18.17 -6.42
CA LEU A 74 3.88 18.47 -5.26
C LEU A 74 4.24 19.97 -5.21
N PRO A 75 4.18 20.59 -4.02
CA PRO A 75 4.59 21.98 -3.85
C PRO A 75 6.09 22.14 -4.06
N THR A 76 6.51 23.32 -4.55
CA THR A 76 7.92 23.69 -4.69
C THR A 76 8.49 24.35 -3.44
N SER A 77 7.63 24.98 -2.63
CA SER A 77 8.04 25.82 -1.49
C SER A 77 8.10 25.09 -0.14
N THR A 78 7.52 23.90 -0.05
CA THR A 78 7.32 23.19 1.22
C THR A 78 7.65 21.72 1.03
N PRO A 79 8.51 21.11 1.87
CA PRO A 79 8.78 19.67 1.77
C PRO A 79 7.50 18.87 1.95
N ALA A 80 7.16 18.07 0.95
CA ALA A 80 6.05 17.12 1.03
C ALA A 80 6.52 15.78 1.62
N GLN A 81 5.63 15.12 2.35
CA GLN A 81 5.86 13.80 2.95
C GLN A 81 4.62 12.95 2.74
N LEU A 82 4.82 11.70 2.36
CA LEU A 82 3.79 10.67 2.42
C LEU A 82 3.85 10.01 3.80
N THR A 83 2.70 9.89 4.46
CA THR A 83 2.56 9.11 5.71
C THR A 83 1.40 8.15 5.56
N PHE A 84 1.56 6.93 6.06
CA PHE A 84 0.53 5.89 6.07
C PHE A 84 0.78 4.93 7.24
N TRP A 85 -0.26 4.23 7.67
CA TRP A 85 -0.16 3.13 8.61
C TRP A 85 -0.08 1.80 7.86
N ASN A 86 0.66 0.85 8.41
CA ASN A 86 0.76 -0.50 7.90
C ASN A 86 0.68 -1.52 9.04
N HIS A 87 0.15 -2.70 8.73
CA HIS A 87 0.14 -3.86 9.62
C HIS A 87 0.63 -5.07 8.82
N LEU A 88 1.83 -5.53 9.14
CA LEU A 88 2.49 -6.68 8.51
C LEU A 88 2.81 -7.69 9.62
N HIS A 89 1.83 -8.50 10.00
CA HIS A 89 2.00 -9.56 10.99
C HIS A 89 1.84 -10.95 10.36
N GLY A 90 2.86 -11.79 10.48
CA GLY A 90 2.76 -13.17 10.02
C GLY A 90 4.10 -13.87 9.82
N SER A 91 4.18 -15.14 10.22
CA SER A 91 5.42 -15.93 10.13
C SER A 91 5.90 -16.20 8.70
N GLY A 92 5.00 -16.12 7.72
CA GLY A 92 5.31 -16.26 6.30
C GLY A 92 5.10 -14.97 5.53
N MET A 93 5.26 -13.81 6.19
CA MET A 93 5.03 -12.49 5.62
C MET A 93 5.93 -12.22 4.40
N GLY A 94 5.33 -11.59 3.40
CA GLY A 94 6.02 -11.10 2.22
C GLY A 94 6.54 -9.66 2.39
N GLU A 95 6.27 -8.82 1.40
CA GLU A 95 6.94 -7.52 1.25
C GLU A 95 5.94 -6.41 0.90
N LEU A 96 6.15 -5.23 1.48
CA LEU A 96 5.47 -4.00 1.10
C LEU A 96 6.47 -2.99 0.56
N HIS A 97 6.21 -2.54 -0.65
CA HIS A 97 6.97 -1.54 -1.37
C HIS A 97 6.14 -0.28 -1.58
N VAL A 98 6.83 0.86 -1.61
CA VAL A 98 6.25 2.13 -2.06
C VAL A 98 7.04 2.58 -3.27
N ASP A 99 6.33 2.70 -4.38
CA ASP A 99 6.83 3.23 -5.64
C ASP A 99 6.14 4.57 -5.92
N LEU A 100 6.63 5.29 -6.92
CA LEU A 100 5.89 6.40 -7.50
C LEU A 100 6.12 6.53 -9.00
N TYR A 101 5.15 7.13 -9.69
CA TYR A 101 5.36 7.69 -11.01
C TYR A 101 5.65 9.18 -10.87
N ALA A 102 6.71 9.68 -11.50
CA ALA A 102 7.09 11.09 -11.53
C ALA A 102 7.05 11.58 -12.98
N ASN A 103 6.11 12.47 -13.30
CA ASN A 103 5.85 12.93 -14.67
C ASN A 103 5.68 11.77 -15.69
N GLY A 104 5.17 10.62 -15.22
CA GLY A 104 4.96 9.41 -16.03
C GLY A 104 6.07 8.35 -15.93
N ASP A 105 7.24 8.68 -15.37
CA ASP A 105 8.34 7.73 -15.20
C ASP A 105 8.23 6.99 -13.87
N LEU A 106 8.30 5.66 -13.89
CA LEU A 106 8.25 4.82 -12.69
C LEU A 106 9.57 4.88 -11.91
N VAL A 107 9.48 5.17 -10.62
CA VAL A 107 10.56 5.07 -9.64
C VAL A 107 10.16 4.03 -8.60
N LEU A 108 10.96 2.97 -8.51
CA LEU A 108 10.75 1.89 -7.55
C LEU A 108 11.37 2.23 -6.19
N ASP A 109 10.75 1.71 -5.13
CA ASP A 109 11.30 1.67 -3.77
C ASP A 109 11.79 3.05 -3.27
N ILE A 110 10.87 4.02 -3.21
CA ILE A 110 11.16 5.38 -2.72
C ILE A 110 11.44 5.44 -1.20
N MET A 111 11.25 4.32 -0.52
CA MET A 111 11.69 4.03 0.84
C MET A 111 12.20 2.58 0.89
N PRO A 112 13.00 2.20 1.91
CA PRO A 112 13.32 0.79 2.13
C PRO A 112 12.04 -0.04 2.24
N PRO A 113 11.91 -1.16 1.51
CA PRO A 113 10.73 -2.00 1.59
C PRO A 113 10.61 -2.59 3.00
N LEU A 114 9.37 -2.80 3.43
CA LEU A 114 9.06 -3.52 4.66
C LEU A 114 9.00 -5.01 4.31
N ILE A 115 9.90 -5.81 4.87
CA ILE A 115 10.07 -7.22 4.51
C ILE A 115 9.89 -8.08 5.75
N GLY A 116 9.03 -9.09 5.64
CA GLY A 116 8.75 -10.04 6.71
C GLY A 116 7.90 -9.44 7.84
N ASP A 117 7.79 -10.19 8.94
CA ASP A 117 7.01 -9.80 10.11
C ASP A 117 7.51 -8.49 10.73
N GLN A 118 6.62 -7.50 10.83
CA GLN A 118 6.83 -6.22 11.49
C GLN A 118 6.17 -6.17 12.88
N GLY A 119 5.50 -7.25 13.28
CA GLY A 119 4.81 -7.41 14.56
C GLY A 119 3.32 -7.08 14.52
N ASP A 120 2.61 -7.47 15.58
CA ASP A 120 1.16 -7.33 15.71
C ASP A 120 0.73 -5.96 16.26
N ALA A 121 1.16 -4.90 15.57
CA ALA A 121 0.71 -3.54 15.84
C ALA A 121 0.81 -2.70 14.59
N TRP A 122 -0.15 -1.80 14.38
CA TRP A 122 -0.06 -0.78 13.35
C TRP A 122 1.22 0.04 13.51
N GLN A 123 2.03 0.12 12.46
CA GLN A 123 3.25 0.92 12.38
C GLN A 123 3.05 2.09 11.42
N GLN A 124 3.55 3.27 11.78
CA GLN A 124 3.52 4.42 10.87
C GLN A 124 4.79 4.45 10.01
N ALA A 125 4.61 4.57 8.70
CA ALA A 125 5.69 4.84 7.76
C ALA A 125 5.62 6.28 7.26
N ALA A 126 6.80 6.85 6.99
CA ALA A 126 6.93 8.22 6.50
C ALA A 126 8.00 8.30 5.41
N VAL A 127 7.66 8.84 4.25
CA VAL A 127 8.53 8.94 3.08
C VAL A 127 8.66 10.38 2.63
N SER A 128 9.89 10.87 2.53
CA SER A 128 10.16 12.21 2.01
C SER A 128 9.92 12.24 0.50
N LEU A 129 9.09 13.18 0.04
CA LEU A 129 8.85 13.43 -1.38
C LEU A 129 9.65 14.62 -1.91
N ALA A 130 10.57 15.17 -1.10
CA ALA A 130 11.41 16.30 -1.48
C ALA A 130 12.18 16.12 -2.80
N PRO A 131 12.66 14.91 -3.18
CA PRO A 131 13.34 14.72 -4.47
C PRO A 131 12.46 15.03 -5.71
N TRP A 132 11.14 15.02 -5.56
CA TRP A 132 10.18 15.26 -6.63
C TRP A 132 9.41 16.59 -6.49
N ALA A 133 9.91 17.53 -5.67
CA ALA A 133 9.29 18.83 -5.47
C ALA A 133 8.97 19.54 -6.81
N GLY A 134 7.74 20.05 -6.94
CA GLY A 134 7.25 20.70 -8.16
C GLY A 134 6.78 19.76 -9.28
N GLN A 135 6.94 18.45 -9.14
CA GLN A 135 6.49 17.48 -10.13
C GLN A 135 5.06 17.01 -9.85
N VAL A 136 4.40 16.47 -10.88
CA VAL A 136 3.19 15.66 -10.70
C VAL A 136 3.64 14.24 -10.41
N VAL A 137 3.22 13.71 -9.27
CA VAL A 137 3.54 12.33 -8.87
C VAL A 137 2.30 11.50 -8.64
N THR A 138 2.40 10.19 -8.78
CA THR A 138 1.37 9.24 -8.36
C THR A 138 2.02 8.19 -7.48
N ILE A 139 1.51 7.99 -6.26
CA ILE A 139 2.02 6.98 -5.34
C ILE A 139 1.45 5.61 -5.72
N ARG A 140 2.28 4.57 -5.69
CA ARG A 140 1.84 3.18 -5.88
C ARG A 140 2.34 2.33 -4.72
N PHE A 141 1.41 1.69 -4.01
CA PHE A 141 1.74 0.63 -3.08
C PHE A 141 1.82 -0.69 -3.84
N ARG A 142 2.92 -1.41 -3.68
CA ARG A 142 3.12 -2.73 -4.25
C ARG A 142 3.28 -3.72 -3.11
N GLY A 143 2.28 -4.56 -2.92
CA GLY A 143 2.31 -5.64 -1.94
C GLY A 143 2.64 -6.96 -2.62
N VAL A 144 3.49 -7.75 -1.99
CA VAL A 144 3.84 -9.11 -2.43
C VAL A 144 3.55 -10.04 -1.27
N THR A 145 2.61 -10.97 -1.44
CA THR A 145 2.33 -11.95 -0.38
C THR A 145 3.45 -12.97 -0.28
N GLY A 146 3.71 -13.48 0.92
CA GLY A 146 4.81 -14.40 1.16
C GLY A 146 4.49 -15.86 0.80
N PRO A 147 5.39 -16.80 1.15
CA PRO A 147 5.29 -18.20 0.76
C PRO A 147 4.15 -18.99 1.43
N THR A 148 3.51 -18.42 2.46
CA THR A 148 2.42 -19.08 3.19
C THR A 148 1.21 -18.15 3.30
N HIS A 149 0.06 -18.71 3.68
CA HIS A 149 -1.15 -17.93 3.92
C HIS A 149 -1.05 -17.01 5.14
N VAL A 150 -0.05 -17.20 6.03
CA VAL A 150 0.21 -16.32 7.18
C VAL A 150 0.99 -15.09 6.71
N SER A 151 0.39 -14.31 5.82
CA SER A 151 0.99 -13.17 5.11
C SER A 151 -0.02 -12.10 4.70
N ASP A 152 -1.15 -12.00 5.39
CA ASP A 152 -2.06 -10.89 5.14
C ASP A 152 -1.38 -9.57 5.56
N MET A 153 -1.58 -8.51 4.78
CA MET A 153 -1.01 -7.19 5.08
C MET A 153 -2.05 -6.11 4.88
N ALA A 154 -1.99 -5.05 5.68
CA ALA A 154 -2.96 -3.96 5.62
C ALA A 154 -2.33 -2.57 5.61
N LEU A 155 -3.07 -1.60 5.10
CA LEU A 155 -2.78 -0.17 5.09
C LEU A 155 -3.99 0.64 5.56
N ASP A 156 -3.72 1.77 6.24
CA ASP A 156 -4.71 2.78 6.67
C ASP A 156 -4.11 4.20 6.55
#